data_AF-Q6U9W0-F1
#
_entry.id   AF-Q6U9W0-F1
#
_cell.length_a   1.000
_cell.length_b   1.000
_cell.length_c   1.000
_cell.angle_alpha   90.00
_cell.angle_beta   90.00
_cell.angle_gamma   90.00
#
_symmetry.space_group_name_H-M   'P 1'
#
loop_
_entity.id
_entity.type
_entity.pdbx_description
1 polymer ?
#
loop_
_entity_poly.entity_id
_entity_poly.type
_entity_poly.pdbx_seq_one_letter_code
_entity_poly.pdbx_strand_id
1 'polypeptide(L)'
;SLQELVSHTVVRWAQEDFVQSPELVRAMFSLLHRQYDGLGELLRALPRAYTISPSSMADTMSLLECLGQIRSLLIVQMGPQEENLMIQSIGNIMNNKVFYQHPNLMRALGMHETVMEVMVNVLGGGESK
;
A
#
# COMPACT_ATOMS: atom_id res chain seq x y z
N SER A 1 -22.06 18.85 8.13
CA SER A 1 -21.20 17.67 8.38
C SER A 1 -19.88 17.82 7.61
N LEU A 2 -18.85 16.98 7.86
CA LEU A 2 -17.62 17.01 7.05
C LEU A 2 -17.91 16.72 5.57
N GLN A 3 -18.82 15.78 5.32
CA GLN A 3 -19.27 15.40 3.98
C GLN A 3 -19.84 16.60 3.20
N GLU A 4 -20.76 17.35 3.81
CA GLU A 4 -21.37 18.55 3.20
C GLU A 4 -20.34 19.66 2.98
N LEU A 5 -19.45 19.88 3.94
CA LEU A 5 -18.41 20.91 3.81
C LEU A 5 -17.52 20.64 2.59
N VAL A 6 -17.04 19.40 2.46
CA VAL A 6 -16.17 18.99 1.35
C VAL A 6 -16.93 19.04 0.02
N SER A 7 -18.17 18.53 -0.04
CA SER A 7 -18.94 18.54 -1.28
C SER A 7 -19.24 19.95 -1.77
N HIS A 8 -19.66 20.86 -0.88
CA HIS A 8 -19.91 22.26 -1.24
C HIS A 8 -18.64 22.99 -1.66
N THR A 9 -17.51 22.74 -0.99
CA THR A 9 -16.24 23.41 -1.29
C THR A 9 -15.72 23.02 -2.67
N VAL A 10 -15.72 21.72 -3.00
CA VAL A 10 -15.23 21.23 -4.30
C VAL A 10 -16.11 21.73 -5.45
N VAL A 11 -17.44 21.76 -5.26
CA VAL A 11 -18.36 22.32 -6.25
C VAL A 11 -18.13 23.81 -6.44
N ARG A 12 -17.94 24.55 -5.34
CA ARG A 12 -17.69 25.99 -5.37
C ARG A 12 -16.40 26.33 -6.14
N TRP A 13 -15.31 25.60 -5.92
CA TRP A 13 -14.06 25.80 -6.65
C TRP A 13 -14.21 25.62 -8.17
N ALA A 14 -15.03 24.67 -8.60
CA ALA A 14 -15.31 24.47 -10.02
C ALA A 14 -16.27 25.53 -10.62
N GLN A 15 -17.01 26.26 -9.77
CA GLN A 15 -17.94 27.32 -10.19
C GLN A 15 -17.30 28.71 -10.21
N GLU A 16 -16.30 28.95 -9.37
CA GLU A 16 -15.67 30.27 -9.23
C GLU A 16 -14.72 30.61 -10.39
N ASP A 17 -13.93 29.64 -10.87
CA ASP A 17 -12.98 29.84 -11.97
C ASP A 17 -12.66 28.55 -12.73
N PHE A 18 -12.11 28.68 -13.93
CA PHE A 18 -11.67 27.54 -14.74
C PHE A 18 -10.42 26.89 -14.16
N VAL A 19 -10.55 25.63 -13.73
CA VAL A 19 -9.44 24.84 -13.19
C VAL A 19 -8.57 24.29 -14.32
N GLN A 20 -7.34 24.80 -14.44
CA GLN A 20 -6.43 24.45 -15.54
C GLN A 20 -5.71 23.10 -15.35
N SER A 21 -5.28 22.76 -14.13
CA SER A 21 -4.51 21.53 -13.88
C SER A 21 -5.42 20.30 -13.92
N PRO A 22 -5.19 19.36 -14.86
CA PRO A 22 -5.97 18.13 -14.94
C PRO A 22 -5.74 17.22 -13.72
N GLU A 23 -4.57 17.28 -13.08
CA GLU A 23 -4.26 16.54 -11.85
C GLU A 23 -5.15 17.01 -10.69
N LEU A 24 -5.33 18.34 -10.56
CA LEU A 24 -6.21 18.92 -9.56
C LEU A 24 -7.66 18.54 -9.81
N VAL A 25 -8.13 18.61 -11.06
CA VAL A 25 -9.49 18.18 -11.44
C VAL A 25 -9.72 16.71 -11.06
N ARG A 26 -8.75 15.83 -11.36
CA ARG A 26 -8.82 14.42 -10.98
C ARG A 26 -8.91 14.24 -9.46
N ALA A 27 -8.12 14.98 -8.68
CA ALA A 27 -8.16 14.93 -7.22
C ALA A 27 -9.50 15.44 -6.67
N MET A 28 -10.02 16.54 -7.20
CA MET A 28 -11.32 17.11 -6.84
C MET A 28 -12.46 16.11 -7.04
N PHE A 29 -12.57 15.52 -8.23
CA PHE A 29 -13.62 14.54 -8.51
C PHE A 29 -13.44 13.24 -7.71
N SER A 30 -12.20 12.78 -7.51
CA SER A 30 -11.93 11.62 -6.66
C SER A 30 -12.40 11.86 -5.23
N LEU A 31 -12.11 13.03 -4.66
CA LEU A 31 -12.55 13.39 -3.31
C LEU A 31 -14.08 13.52 -3.22
N LEU A 32 -14.70 14.17 -4.22
CA LEU A 32 -16.15 14.36 -4.28
C LEU A 32 -16.87 13.02 -4.39
N HIS A 33 -16.42 12.12 -5.26
CA HIS A 33 -16.98 10.77 -5.40
C HIS A 33 -17.00 10.02 -4.07
N ARG A 34 -15.90 10.10 -3.29
CA ARG A 34 -15.80 9.46 -1.97
C ARG A 34 -16.75 10.04 -0.93
N GLN A 35 -17.18 11.30 -1.09
CA GLN A 35 -18.21 11.88 -0.19
C GLN A 35 -19.57 11.23 -0.40
N TYR A 36 -19.86 10.67 -1.58
CA TYR A 36 -21.15 10.05 -1.88
C TYR A 36 -21.08 8.52 -1.88
N ASP A 37 -19.96 7.94 -2.32
CA ASP A 37 -19.73 6.48 -2.35
C ASP A 37 -19.13 5.96 -1.03
N GLY A 38 -19.68 6.35 0.11
CA GLY A 38 -19.18 5.89 1.41
C GLY A 38 -19.33 4.36 1.60
N LEU A 39 -20.42 3.80 1.07
CA LEU A 39 -20.68 2.35 1.09
C LEU A 39 -19.68 1.57 0.23
N GLY A 40 -19.41 2.03 -0.99
CA GLY A 40 -18.43 1.40 -1.87
C GLY A 40 -17.00 1.55 -1.37
N GLU A 41 -16.64 2.70 -0.78
CA GLU A 41 -15.35 2.88 -0.10
C GLU A 41 -15.15 1.89 1.05
N LEU A 42 -16.18 1.70 1.89
CA LEU A 42 -16.14 0.71 2.97
C LEU A 42 -16.01 -0.71 2.42
N LEU A 43 -16.81 -1.07 1.42
CA LEU A 43 -16.80 -2.39 0.81
C LEU A 43 -15.46 -2.71 0.13
N ARG A 44 -14.80 -1.72 -0.49
CA ARG A 44 -13.46 -1.86 -1.08
C ARG A 44 -12.35 -2.00 -0.03
N ALA A 45 -12.51 -1.35 1.13
CA ALA A 45 -11.54 -1.45 2.22
C ALA A 45 -11.68 -2.74 3.05
N LEU A 46 -12.90 -3.28 3.15
CA LEU A 46 -13.23 -4.41 4.03
C LEU A 46 -12.36 -5.68 3.80
N PRO A 47 -12.03 -6.10 2.56
CA PRO A 47 -11.16 -7.25 2.34
C PRO A 47 -9.74 -7.09 2.91
N ARG A 48 -9.30 -5.85 3.18
CA ARG A 48 -8.01 -5.55 3.81
C ARG A 48 -8.10 -5.43 5.33
N ALA A 49 -9.30 -5.46 5.90
CA ALA A 49 -9.49 -5.48 7.34
C ALA A 49 -9.14 -6.87 7.89
N TYR A 50 -8.32 -6.93 8.93
CA TYR A 50 -7.90 -8.18 9.55
C TYR A 50 -7.77 -8.00 11.06
N THR A 51 -8.15 -9.03 11.82
CA THR A 51 -8.04 -9.05 13.28
C THR A 51 -7.03 -10.09 13.71
N ILE A 52 -6.13 -9.71 14.61
CA ILE A 52 -5.12 -10.59 15.19
C ILE A 52 -5.35 -10.76 16.69
N SER A 53 -4.84 -11.86 17.26
CA SER A 53 -4.78 -12.03 18.71
C SER A 53 -3.82 -10.99 19.31
N PRO A 54 -4.13 -10.42 20.50
CA PRO A 54 -3.21 -9.52 21.20
C PRO A 54 -1.85 -10.17 21.49
N SER A 55 -1.80 -11.50 21.68
CA SER A 55 -0.56 -12.24 21.89
C SER A 55 0.39 -12.24 20.70
N SER A 56 -0.13 -12.00 19.49
CA SER A 56 0.64 -12.02 18.24
C SER A 56 1.03 -10.61 17.76
N MET A 57 0.76 -9.58 18.57
CA MET A 57 0.96 -8.17 18.19
C MET A 57 2.43 -7.86 17.89
N ALA A 58 3.35 -8.25 18.78
CA ALA A 58 4.78 -7.97 18.60
C ALA A 58 5.34 -8.61 17.33
N ASP A 59 5.02 -9.89 17.10
CA ASP A 59 5.43 -10.61 15.89
C ASP A 59 4.80 -9.98 14.63
N THR A 60 3.54 -9.54 14.70
CA THR A 60 2.87 -8.88 13.57
C THR A 60 3.51 -7.54 13.24
N MET A 61 3.88 -6.73 14.24
CA MET A 61 4.56 -5.45 14.03
C MET A 61 5.92 -5.66 13.36
N SER A 62 6.72 -6.63 13.84
CA SER A 62 8.00 -6.97 13.21
C SER A 62 7.84 -7.42 11.75
N LEU A 63 6.80 -8.21 11.45
CA LEU A 63 6.49 -8.64 10.08
C LEU A 63 6.11 -7.44 9.19
N LEU A 64 5.29 -6.51 9.69
CA LEU A 64 4.89 -5.31 8.96
C LEU A 64 6.08 -4.37 8.69
N GLU A 65 6.98 -4.21 9.66
CA GLU A 65 8.21 -3.44 9.48
C GLU A 65 9.08 -4.03 8.38
N CYS A 66 9.31 -5.35 8.38
CA CYS A 66 10.09 -6.03 7.34
C CYS A 66 9.42 -5.89 5.96
N LEU A 67 8.09 -6.01 5.88
CA LEU A 67 7.36 -5.81 4.63
C LEU A 67 7.47 -4.35 4.13
N GLY A 68 7.42 -3.38 5.05
CA GLY A 68 7.63 -1.97 4.74
C GLY A 68 9.04 -1.70 4.19
N GLN A 69 10.06 -2.31 4.78
CA GLN A 69 11.44 -2.25 4.28
C GLN A 69 11.53 -2.78 2.84
N ILE A 70 10.98 -3.97 2.56
CA ILE A 70 10.97 -4.53 1.19
C ILE A 70 10.29 -3.58 0.21
N ARG A 71 9.12 -3.00 0.57
CA ARG A 71 8.40 -2.06 -0.30
C ARG A 71 9.15 -0.78 -0.56
N SER A 72 9.93 -0.29 0.41
CA SER A 72 10.77 0.90 0.21
C SER A 72 11.88 0.66 -0.82
N LEU A 73 12.35 -0.58 -0.95
CA LEU A 73 13.39 -0.95 -1.91
C LEU A 73 12.85 -1.09 -3.34
N LEU A 74 11.53 -1.25 -3.54
CA LEU A 74 10.93 -1.39 -4.88
C LEU A 74 11.08 -0.15 -5.76
N ILE A 75 11.22 1.03 -5.16
CA ILE A 75 11.35 2.31 -5.85
C ILE A 75 12.82 2.75 -5.99
N VAL A 76 13.76 1.99 -5.43
CA VAL A 76 15.20 2.31 -5.40
C VAL A 76 15.93 1.41 -6.40
N GLN A 77 16.94 1.96 -7.07
CA GLN A 77 17.82 1.15 -7.90
C GLN A 77 18.68 0.23 -7.03
N MET A 78 18.64 -1.07 -7.29
CA MET A 78 19.32 -2.07 -6.47
C MET A 78 20.84 -1.92 -6.51
N GLY A 79 21.44 -1.74 -5.34
CA GLY A 79 22.86 -1.89 -5.08
C GLY A 79 23.15 -3.04 -4.11
N PRO A 80 24.44 -3.32 -3.84
CA PRO A 80 24.82 -4.43 -2.96
C PRO A 80 24.36 -4.27 -1.51
N GLN A 81 24.12 -3.04 -1.04
CA GLN A 81 23.59 -2.80 0.30
C GLN A 81 22.08 -3.10 0.36
N GLU A 82 21.35 -2.63 -0.64
CA GLU A 82 19.91 -2.83 -0.81
C GLU A 82 19.58 -4.33 -0.96
N GLU A 83 20.38 -5.07 -1.73
CA GLU A 83 20.25 -6.53 -1.87
C GLU A 83 20.42 -7.25 -0.53
N ASN A 84 21.43 -6.87 0.27
CA ASN A 84 21.64 -7.46 1.59
C ASN A 84 20.49 -7.16 2.55
N LEU A 85 19.99 -5.91 2.56
CA LEU A 85 18.83 -5.51 3.36
C LEU A 85 17.57 -6.28 2.94
N MET A 86 17.39 -6.51 1.64
CA MET A 86 16.28 -7.28 1.12
C MET A 86 16.34 -8.75 1.57
N ILE A 87 17.50 -9.40 1.42
CA ILE A 87 17.70 -10.79 1.86
C ILE A 87 17.43 -10.92 3.37
N GLN A 88 17.94 -9.98 4.17
CA GLN A 88 17.70 -9.96 5.61
C GLN A 88 16.21 -9.79 5.94
N SER A 89 15.52 -8.86 5.27
CA SER A 89 14.09 -8.60 5.48
C SER A 89 13.23 -9.81 5.14
N ILE A 90 13.54 -10.51 4.03
CA ILE A 90 12.87 -11.75 3.63
C ILE A 90 13.14 -12.86 4.66
N GLY A 91 14.39 -12.99 5.11
CA GLY A 91 14.75 -13.95 6.18
C GLY A 91 13.96 -13.72 7.47
N ASN A 92 13.80 -12.47 7.88
CA ASN A 92 13.01 -12.12 9.07
C ASN A 92 11.51 -12.47 8.90
N ILE A 93 10.93 -12.24 7.73
CA ILE A 93 9.54 -12.64 7.45
C ILE A 93 9.38 -14.16 7.50
N MET A 94 10.30 -14.91 6.88
CA MET A 94 10.26 -16.37 6.89
C MET A 94 10.45 -16.95 8.29
N ASN A 95 11.23 -16.29 9.16
CA ASN A 95 11.42 -16.73 10.55
C ASN A 95 10.31 -16.25 11.51
N ASN A 96 9.29 -15.55 11.00
CA ASN A 96 8.20 -15.05 11.82
C ASN A 96 7.03 -16.03 11.85
N LYS A 97 6.65 -16.52 13.05
CA LYS A 97 5.55 -17.49 13.20
C LYS A 97 4.20 -17.01 12.65
N VAL A 98 3.93 -15.69 12.63
CA VAL A 98 2.68 -15.11 12.11
C VAL A 98 2.53 -15.39 10.62
N PHE A 99 3.64 -15.47 9.88
CA PHE A 99 3.65 -15.83 8.47
C PHE A 99 2.94 -17.17 8.22
N TYR A 100 3.19 -18.16 9.08
CA TYR A 100 2.61 -19.49 8.99
C TYR A 100 1.23 -19.60 9.65
N GLN A 101 1.02 -18.89 10.77
CA GLN A 101 -0.24 -18.92 11.50
C GLN A 101 -1.38 -18.20 10.77
N HIS A 102 -1.06 -17.15 10.00
CA HIS A 102 -2.04 -16.27 9.37
C HIS A 102 -1.79 -16.10 7.85
N PRO A 103 -1.92 -17.17 7.03
CA PRO A 103 -1.69 -17.08 5.58
C PRO A 103 -2.65 -16.09 4.87
N ASN A 104 -3.87 -15.91 5.40
CA ASN A 104 -4.83 -14.94 4.87
C ASN A 104 -4.39 -13.49 5.09
N LEU A 105 -3.64 -13.21 6.16
CA LEU A 105 -3.04 -11.88 6.37
C LEU A 105 -2.00 -11.59 5.29
N MET A 106 -1.17 -12.57 4.92
CA MET A 106 -0.17 -12.41 3.85
C MET A 106 -0.83 -12.11 2.49
N ARG A 107 -1.99 -12.73 2.23
CA ARG A 107 -2.81 -12.43 1.05
C ARG A 107 -3.40 -11.02 1.12
N ALA A 108 -4.03 -10.65 2.24
CA ALA A 108 -4.64 -9.33 2.41
C ALA A 108 -3.62 -8.18 2.33
N LEU A 109 -2.39 -8.44 2.79
CA LEU A 109 -1.28 -7.51 2.68
C LEU A 109 -0.70 -7.43 1.26
N GLY A 110 -1.01 -8.34 0.33
CA GLY A 110 -0.39 -8.35 -1.00
C GLY A 110 1.10 -8.72 -0.96
N MET A 111 1.53 -9.54 0.01
CA MET A 111 2.95 -9.87 0.20
C MET A 111 3.56 -10.57 -1.03
N HIS A 112 2.80 -11.48 -1.64
CA HIS A 112 3.20 -12.17 -2.86
C HIS A 112 3.37 -11.22 -4.06
N GLU A 113 2.55 -10.17 -4.18
CA GLU A 113 2.67 -9.15 -5.22
C GLU A 113 4.00 -8.41 -5.08
N THR A 114 4.33 -7.96 -3.86
CA THR A 114 5.60 -7.29 -3.55
C THR A 114 6.81 -8.17 -3.89
N VAL A 115 6.77 -9.47 -3.61
CA VAL A 115 7.87 -10.39 -3.95
C VAL A 115 8.00 -10.59 -5.47
N MET A 116 6.89 -10.66 -6.20
CA MET A 116 6.92 -10.76 -7.66
C MET A 116 7.51 -9.50 -8.31
N GLU A 117 7.18 -8.32 -7.80
CA GLU A 117 7.75 -7.05 -8.29
C GLU A 117 9.26 -6.98 -8.08
N VAL A 118 9.74 -7.40 -6.91
CA VAL A 118 11.18 -7.54 -6.64
C VAL A 118 11.85 -8.46 -7.67
N MET A 119 11.25 -9.63 -7.93
CA MET A 119 11.81 -10.62 -8.85
C MET A 119 11.96 -10.06 -10.26
N VAL A 120 10.98 -9.29 -10.75
CA VAL A 120 11.05 -8.63 -12.07
C VAL A 120 12.17 -7.59 -12.10
N ASN A 121 12.30 -6.77 -11.05
CA ASN A 121 13.33 -5.73 -10.98
C ASN A 121 14.76 -6.31 -11.01
N VAL A 122 14.98 -7.47 -10.41
CA VAL A 122 16.29 -8.16 -10.41
C VAL A 122 16.55 -8.85 -11.75
N LEU A 123 15.57 -9.56 -12.31
CA LEU A 123 15.73 -10.29 -13.58
C LEU A 123 15.88 -9.38 -14.79
N GLY A 124 15.18 -8.23 -14.81
CA GLY A 124 15.27 -7.26 -15.91
C GLY A 124 16.63 -6.58 -16.04
N GLY A 125 17.46 -6.59 -15.00
CA GLY A 125 18.83 -6.06 -15.04
C GLY A 125 19.86 -7.01 -15.70
N GLY A 126 19.48 -8.25 -15.99
CA GLY A 126 20.38 -9.30 -16.49
C GLY A 126 20.71 -9.25 -17.98
N GLU A 127 19.95 -8.50 -18.79
CA GLU A 127 20.13 -8.45 -20.26
C GLU A 127 20.96 -7.25 -20.76
N SER A 128 21.54 -6.45 -19.87
CA SER A 128 22.36 -5.26 -20.23
C SER A 128 23.85 -5.39 -19.87
N LYS A 129 24.42 -6.60 -19.92
CA LYS A 129 25.89 -6.80 -19.81
C LYS A 129 26.45 -7.57 -20.99
#